data_AF-A0A2K8UJG4-F1
#
_entry.id   AF-A0A2K8UJG4-F1
#
_cell.length_a   1.000
_cell.length_b   1.000
_cell.length_c   1.000
_cell.angle_alpha   90.00
_cell.angle_beta   90.00
_cell.angle_gamma   90.00
#
_symmetry.space_group_name_H-M   'P 1'
#
loop_
_entity.id
_entity.type
_entity.pdbx_description
1 polymer ?
#
loop_
_entity_poly.entity_id
_entity_poly.type
_entity_poly.pdbx_seq_one_letter_code
_entity_poly.pdbx_strand_id
1 'polypeptide(L)' 'MGLRVIGTLGVVGRAKSAGRIAAAVPVIEHLRRTGLYISDALVRHILEQVGE' A
#
# COMPACT_ATOMS: atom_id res chain seq x y z
N MET A 1 -2.00 -16.31 1.13
CA MET A 1 -0.83 -16.04 2.00
C MET A 1 -0.67 -14.54 2.11
N GLY A 2 -0.86 -14.00 3.31
CA GLY A 2 -1.20 -12.59 3.52
C GLY A 2 -0.04 -11.61 3.47
N LEU A 3 -0.37 -10.34 3.23
CA LEU A 3 0.50 -9.18 3.40
C LEU A 3 1.21 -9.26 4.77
N ARG A 4 2.53 -9.51 4.74
CA ARG A 4 3.43 -9.50 5.90
C ARG A 4 3.76 -8.09 6.41
N VAL A 5 3.27 -7.05 5.73
CA VAL A 5 3.40 -5.67 6.19
C VAL A 5 2.25 -5.38 7.17
N ILE A 6 2.63 -4.98 8.37
CA ILE A 6 1.73 -4.74 9.51
C ILE A 6 1.46 -3.25 9.78
N GLY A 7 2.10 -2.33 9.05
CA GLY A 7 1.88 -0.88 9.17
C GLY A 7 0.83 -0.30 8.21
N THR A 8 0.81 1.03 8.06
CA THR A 8 -0.15 1.78 7.23
C THR A 8 -0.26 1.25 5.80
N LEU A 9 0.86 0.91 5.15
CA LEU A 9 0.84 0.31 3.82
C LEU A 9 0.19 -1.08 3.76
N GLY A 10 0.29 -1.85 4.84
CA GLY A 10 -0.39 -3.14 4.96
C GLY A 10 -1.90 -2.97 4.96
N VAL A 11 -2.41 -1.91 5.61
CA VAL A 11 -3.84 -1.55 5.59
C VAL A 11 -4.28 -1.18 4.18
N VAL A 12 -3.52 -0.33 3.48
CA VAL A 12 -3.82 0.05 2.09
C VAL A 12 -3.81 -1.17 1.17
N GLY A 13 -2.78 -2.01 1.26
CA GLY A 13 -2.68 -3.22 0.44
C GLY A 13 -3.83 -4.21 0.70
N ARG A 14 -4.22 -4.40 1.97
CA ARG A 14 -5.38 -5.24 2.32
C ARG A 14 -6.69 -4.64 1.83
N ALA A 15 -6.85 -3.32 1.91
CA ALA A 15 -8.04 -2.64 1.40
C ALA A 15 -8.18 -2.86 -0.11
N LYS A 16 -7.08 -2.77 -0.87
CA LYS A 16 -7.06 -3.04 -2.31
C LYS A 16 -7.37 -4.51 -2.60
N SER A 17 -6.67 -5.44 -1.95
CA SER A 17 -6.87 -6.88 -2.14
C SER A 17 -8.29 -7.33 -1.80
N ALA A 18 -8.95 -6.66 -0.84
CA ALA A 18 -10.33 -6.90 -0.47
C ALA A 18 -11.35 -6.11 -1.31
N GLY A 19 -10.94 -5.39 -2.36
CA GLY A 19 -11.82 -4.62 -3.24
C GLY A 19 -12.48 -3.38 -2.59
N ARG A 20 -11.99 -2.93 -1.43
CA ARG A 20 -12.53 -1.75 -0.72
C ARG A 20 -12.07 -0.43 -1.32
N ILE A 21 -10.93 -0.45 -1.99
CA ILE A 21 -10.40 0.70 -2.75
C ILE A 21 -10.06 0.25 -4.17
N ALA A 22 -10.25 1.15 -5.13
CA ALA A 22 -10.02 0.87 -6.54
C ALA A 22 -8.52 0.76 -6.90
N ALA A 23 -7.63 1.46 -6.19
CA ALA A 23 -6.19 1.46 -6.44
C ALA A 23 -5.41 1.82 -5.17
N ALA A 24 -4.25 1.17 -4.96
CA ALA A 24 -3.36 1.42 -3.83
C ALA A 24 -2.45 2.62 -4.09
N VAL A 25 -1.95 2.80 -5.32
CA VAL A 25 -1.04 3.89 -5.71
C VAL A 25 -1.51 5.29 -5.25
N PRO A 26 -2.72 5.76 -5.59
CA PRO A 26 -3.13 7.13 -5.24
C PRO A 26 -3.24 7.34 -3.72
N VAL A 27 -3.60 6.29 -2.98
CA VAL A 27 -3.68 6.33 -1.51
C VAL A 27 -2.27 6.44 -0.92
N ILE A 28 -1.32 5.64 -1.42
CA ILE A 28 0.08 5.68 -0.98
C ILE A 28 0.70 7.06 -1.26
N GLU A 29 0.46 7.63 -2.44
CA GLU A 29 0.96 8.97 -2.75
C GLU A 29 0.38 10.05 -1.85
N HIS A 30 -0.93 9.99 -1.55
CA HIS A 30 -1.56 10.91 -0.62
C HIS A 30 -0.94 10.79 0.79
N LEU A 31 -0.69 9.57 1.25
CA LEU A 31 -0.02 9.33 2.52
C LEU A 31 1.40 9.92 2.53
N ARG A 32 2.17 9.77 1.45
CA ARG A 32 3.50 10.41 1.32
C ARG A 32 3.42 11.94 1.42
N ARG A 33 2.47 12.55 0.71
CA ARG A 33 2.24 14.00 0.73
C ARG A 33 1.83 14.52 2.11
N THR A 34 1.20 13.70 2.92
CA THR A 34 0.72 14.06 4.27
C THR A 34 1.71 13.73 5.39
N GLY A 35 2.90 13.20 5.06
CA GLY A 35 3.99 12.98 6.02
C GLY A 35 4.35 11.52 6.28
N LEU A 36 3.80 10.55 5.54
CA LEU A 36 4.27 9.16 5.59
C LEU A 36 5.63 9.03 4.90
N TYR A 37 6.69 8.93 5.70
CA TYR A 37 8.03 8.60 5.21
C TYR A 37 8.17 7.09 5.06
N ILE A 38 8.32 6.63 3.83
CA ILE A 38 8.46 5.22 3.51
C ILE A 38 9.37 5.04 2.32
N SER A 39 10.22 4.03 2.39
CA SER A 39 11.17 3.72 1.31
C SER A 39 10.45 3.25 0.06
N ASP A 40 10.91 3.70 -1.12
CA ASP A 40 10.33 3.28 -2.40
C ASP A 40 10.39 1.75 -2.60
N ALA A 41 11.39 1.08 -2.03
CA ALA A 41 11.48 -0.38 -2.02
C ALA A 41 10.27 -1.05 -1.34
N LEU A 42 9.78 -0.48 -0.24
CA LEU A 42 8.63 -1.01 0.49
C LEU A 42 7.31 -0.68 -0.22
N VAL A 43 7.22 0.48 -0.86
CA VAL A 43 6.09 0.82 -1.73
C VAL A 43 6.00 -0.17 -2.88
N ARG A 44 7.11 -0.40 -3.59
CA ARG A 44 7.18 -1.34 -4.71
C ARG A 44 6.79 -2.76 -4.30
N HIS A 45 7.33 -3.23 -3.17
CA HIS A 45 6.97 -4.54 -2.64
C HIS A 45 5.46 -4.67 -2.38
N ILE A 46 4.80 -3.63 -1.89
CA ILE A 46 3.36 -3.66 -1.63
C ILE A 46 2.55 -3.66 -2.92
N LEU A 47 2.94 -2.83 -3.89
CA LEU A 47 2.29 -2.76 -5.20
C LEU A 47 2.35 -4.11 -5.92
N GLU A 48 3.54 -4.73 -5.95
CA GLU A 48 3.72 -6.07 -6.53
C GLU A 48 2.86 -7.14 -5.85
N GLN A 49 2.65 -7.05 -4.53
CA GLN A 49 1.80 -7.97 -3.78
C GLN A 49 0.30 -7.80 -4.07
N VAL A 50 -0.15 -6.62 -4.51
CA VAL A 50 -1.56 -6.34 -4.85
C VAL A 50 -1.83 -6.32 -6.35
N GLY A 51 -0.82 -6.56 -7.19
CA GLY A 51 -0.93 -6.58 -8.64
C GLY A 51 -1.01 -5.19 -9.27
N GLU A 52 -0.39 -4.19 -8.65
CA GLU A 52 -0.21 -2.82 -9.17
C GLU A 52 1.28 -2.50 -9.40
#